data_AF-A0A0F9WD59-F1
#
_entry.id   AF-A0A0F9WD59-F1
#
_cell.length_a   1.000
_cell.length_b   1.000
_cell.length_c   1.000
_cell.angle_alpha   90.00
_cell.angle_beta   90.00
_cell.angle_gamma   90.00
#
_symmetry.space_group_name_H-M   'P 1'
#
loop_
_entity.id
_entity.type
_entity.pdbx_description
1 polymer ?
#
loop_
_entity_poly.entity_id
_entity_poly.type
_entity_poly.pdbx_seq_one_letter_code
_entity_poly.pdbx_strand_id
1 'polypeptide(L)'
;MFFFKGSVDNDNEEESIDLLISRLEHSEYLEDKYDALEELEKLSAKNIIEVGTHGLQPIIFSTNELSDISCQFRILASIFTSEYSDEFIALLLKNQELIEILMNNRHKDSTGFFNLLLILTLNLDFCKTFVKIKDASHYSVNLIDKNNIDIIKRLIKIDNNFDKEIVFDSIFEKLINGVPNNSSFVNLILELLENNHFNQNYFVETDWYKMLTCGYFNILNILIDNTNNNIEYIKDNIYRYYSFDKALKDKNYEYIYKMIYKSRSYRKILSEIFYSETYEDIFTVNFEDNIEHNEEVNEFILLTYYFMHKKILKFQPTGFVYLIYSELLWDLKSIPKILISQSKYKCIVEQIYYSSHSVSRLLLLYVFRNIEFNLELSLIDFNLQTSIYHLIMADTNYVLEHLSFFKEKIYDQNENVLLKKICILLCCIHEIKINFNKAYIIENAKYIRKFLINLSLDSDFYLIDEALILIIDKINELINLYNNNLI
;
A
#
# COMPACT_ATOMS: atom_id res chain seq x y z
N MET A 1 73.01 -3.41 -36.57
CA MET A 1 73.18 -2.51 -35.43
C MET A 1 71.87 -2.53 -34.66
N PHE A 2 71.87 -3.10 -33.46
CA PHE A 2 71.05 -2.79 -32.27
C PHE A 2 70.89 -4.04 -31.38
N PHE A 3 71.82 -4.10 -30.42
CA PHE A 3 71.70 -4.53 -29.02
C PHE A 3 70.87 -5.78 -28.65
N PHE A 4 71.61 -6.80 -28.20
CA PHE A 4 71.15 -7.69 -27.13
C PHE A 4 70.95 -6.87 -25.83
N LYS A 5 69.73 -6.95 -25.28
CA LYS A 5 69.37 -6.83 -23.85
C LYS A 5 68.34 -7.94 -23.69
N GLY A 6 68.64 -9.07 -23.07
CA GLY A 6 69.08 -9.20 -21.70
C GLY A 6 68.00 -10.09 -21.07
N SER A 7 68.30 -11.39 -20.99
CA SER A 7 67.52 -12.35 -20.22
C SER A 7 67.39 -11.84 -18.79
N VAL A 8 66.16 -11.49 -18.41
CA VAL A 8 65.76 -11.36 -17.01
C VAL A 8 64.75 -12.47 -16.79
N ASP A 9 65.15 -13.41 -15.95
CA ASP A 9 64.32 -14.49 -15.42
C ASP A 9 63.13 -13.94 -14.62
N ASN A 10 62.04 -14.72 -14.66
CA ASN A 10 60.90 -14.73 -13.75
C ASN A 10 60.00 -13.50 -13.69
N ASP A 11 59.00 -13.48 -14.58
CA ASP A 11 57.62 -13.13 -14.22
C ASP A 11 56.70 -14.02 -15.07
N ASN A 12 55.70 -14.64 -14.45
CA ASN A 12 54.67 -15.39 -15.17
C ASN A 12 54.06 -14.47 -16.24
N GLU A 13 54.33 -14.72 -17.53
CA GLU A 13 53.65 -14.00 -18.61
C GLU A 13 52.16 -14.33 -18.52
N GLU A 14 51.39 -13.46 -17.87
CA GLU A 14 49.92 -13.50 -17.94
C GLU A 14 49.55 -13.41 -19.42
N GLU A 15 48.92 -14.46 -19.96
CA GLU A 15 48.43 -14.45 -21.35
C GLU A 15 47.52 -13.25 -21.57
N SER A 16 47.63 -12.60 -22.73
CA SER A 16 46.81 -11.43 -23.02
C SER A 16 45.33 -11.81 -23.08
N ILE A 17 44.46 -10.94 -22.58
CA ILE A 17 43.00 -11.16 -22.56
C ILE A 17 42.46 -11.43 -23.97
N ASP A 18 42.98 -10.75 -24.99
CA ASP A 18 42.62 -10.98 -26.39
C ASP A 18 42.95 -12.42 -26.87
N LEU A 19 44.07 -13.00 -26.41
CA LEU A 19 44.44 -14.37 -26.75
C LEU A 19 43.50 -15.36 -26.07
N LEU A 20 43.18 -15.15 -24.79
CA LEU A 20 42.27 -15.99 -24.02
C LEU A 20 40.85 -15.96 -24.62
N ILE A 21 40.37 -14.78 -25.03
CA ILE A 21 39.08 -14.64 -25.72
C ILE A 21 39.11 -15.35 -27.08
N SER A 22 40.19 -15.18 -27.85
CA SER A 22 40.35 -15.88 -29.13
C SER A 22 40.32 -17.40 -28.97
N ARG A 23 40.99 -17.95 -27.94
CA ARG A 23 40.92 -19.38 -27.58
C ARG A 23 39.49 -19.79 -27.22
N LEU A 24 38.79 -19.01 -26.41
CA LEU A 24 37.40 -19.29 -26.03
C LEU A 24 36.46 -19.37 -27.24
N GLU A 25 36.60 -18.44 -28.19
CA GLU A 25 35.75 -18.38 -29.39
C GLU A 25 36.11 -19.46 -30.42
N HIS A 26 37.40 -19.67 -30.69
CA HIS A 26 37.85 -20.39 -31.89
C HIS A 26 38.47 -21.75 -31.62
N SER A 27 38.79 -22.11 -30.38
CA SER A 27 39.42 -23.40 -30.10
C SER A 27 38.47 -24.56 -30.40
N GLU A 28 38.99 -25.61 -31.04
CA GLU A 28 38.24 -26.85 -31.29
C GLU A 28 38.19 -27.75 -30.05
N TYR A 29 39.06 -27.52 -29.07
CA TYR A 29 39.20 -28.35 -27.87
C TYR A 29 38.47 -27.73 -26.68
N LEU A 30 37.59 -28.51 -26.05
CA LEU A 30 36.82 -28.02 -24.89
C LEU A 30 37.71 -27.74 -23.68
N GLU A 31 38.74 -28.56 -23.49
CA GLU A 31 39.73 -28.40 -22.42
C GLU A 31 40.42 -27.03 -22.51
N ASP A 32 40.81 -26.64 -23.72
CA ASP A 32 41.46 -25.36 -23.99
C ASP A 32 40.52 -24.17 -23.71
N LYS A 33 39.22 -24.32 -23.98
CA LYS A 33 38.21 -23.31 -23.62
C LYS A 33 38.00 -23.21 -22.11
N TYR A 34 38.02 -24.34 -21.39
CA TYR A 34 37.95 -24.34 -19.93
C TYR A 34 39.18 -23.69 -19.29
N ASP A 35 40.38 -24.03 -19.76
CA ASP A 35 41.64 -23.41 -19.31
C ASP A 35 41.62 -21.89 -19.55
N ALA A 36 41.15 -21.44 -20.72
CA ALA A 36 41.01 -20.02 -21.02
C ALA A 36 40.03 -19.31 -20.07
N LEU A 37 38.91 -19.95 -19.73
CA LEU A 37 37.94 -19.41 -18.77
C LEU A 37 38.50 -19.31 -17.35
N GLU A 38 39.26 -20.29 -16.89
CA GLU A 38 39.88 -20.25 -15.57
C GLU A 38 40.90 -19.11 -15.44
N GLU A 39 41.69 -18.86 -16.49
CA GLU A 39 42.60 -17.71 -16.52
C GLU A 39 41.84 -16.37 -16.60
N LEU A 40 40.76 -16.30 -17.41
CA LEU A 40 39.88 -15.12 -17.44
C LEU A 40 39.22 -14.85 -16.07
N GLU A 41 38.85 -15.88 -15.31
CA GLU A 41 38.34 -15.73 -13.94
C GLU A 41 39.39 -15.08 -13.02
N LYS A 42 40.64 -15.54 -13.07
CA LYS A 42 41.72 -14.94 -12.28
C LYS A 42 41.97 -13.48 -12.68
N LEU A 43 41.93 -13.19 -13.99
CA LEU A 43 42.13 -11.83 -14.51
C LEU A 43 40.95 -10.91 -14.21
N SER A 44 39.73 -11.43 -14.09
CA SER A 44 38.55 -10.63 -13.75
C SER A 44 38.70 -9.93 -12.39
N ALA A 45 39.47 -10.50 -11.46
CA ALA A 45 39.78 -9.87 -10.17
C ALA A 45 40.81 -8.73 -10.26
N LYS A 46 41.63 -8.69 -11.31
CA LYS A 46 42.74 -7.72 -11.47
C LYS A 46 42.45 -6.65 -12.51
N ASN A 47 41.82 -7.03 -13.62
CA ASN A 47 41.64 -6.20 -14.80
C ASN A 47 40.21 -6.34 -15.35
N ILE A 48 39.24 -5.93 -14.52
CA ILE A 48 37.83 -6.12 -14.81
C ILE A 48 37.35 -5.35 -16.05
N ILE A 49 37.96 -4.18 -16.34
CA ILE A 49 37.56 -3.33 -17.46
C ILE A 49 37.83 -4.04 -18.78
N GLU A 50 39.05 -4.57 -18.97
CA GLU A 50 39.41 -5.26 -20.21
C GLU A 50 38.64 -6.58 -20.36
N VAL A 51 38.54 -7.37 -19.28
CA VAL A 51 37.76 -8.62 -19.30
C VAL A 51 36.28 -8.34 -19.61
N GLY A 52 35.69 -7.30 -19.04
CA GLY A 52 34.31 -6.93 -19.32
C GLY A 52 34.10 -6.37 -20.73
N THR A 53 35.01 -5.52 -21.21
CA THR A 53 34.86 -4.86 -22.52
C THR A 53 35.03 -5.84 -23.67
N HIS A 54 36.02 -6.73 -23.59
CA HIS A 54 36.33 -7.67 -24.65
C HIS A 54 35.62 -9.02 -24.45
N GLY A 55 35.46 -9.46 -23.20
CA GLY A 55 35.02 -10.82 -22.86
C GLY A 55 33.52 -10.99 -22.63
N LEU A 56 32.75 -9.93 -22.34
CA LEU A 56 31.33 -10.07 -21.94
C LEU A 56 30.51 -10.93 -22.91
N GLN A 57 30.57 -10.61 -24.20
CA GLN A 57 29.82 -11.31 -25.24
C GLN A 57 30.37 -12.74 -25.50
N PRO A 58 31.68 -12.94 -25.72
CA PRO A 58 32.28 -14.28 -25.87
C PRO A 58 31.99 -15.21 -24.68
N ILE A 59 32.09 -14.71 -23.45
CA ILE A 59 31.82 -15.48 -22.23
C ILE A 59 30.37 -15.94 -22.21
N ILE A 60 29.40 -15.06 -22.52
CA ILE A 60 27.98 -15.42 -22.55
C ILE A 60 27.71 -16.45 -23.66
N PHE A 61 28.24 -16.25 -24.86
CA PHE A 61 28.05 -17.20 -25.97
C PHE A 61 28.62 -18.59 -25.67
N SER A 62 29.75 -18.67 -24.97
CA SER A 62 30.37 -19.95 -24.59
C SER A 62 29.44 -20.83 -23.73
N THR A 63 28.46 -20.24 -23.04
CA THR A 63 27.48 -21.00 -22.24
C THR A 63 26.59 -21.92 -23.08
N ASN A 64 26.45 -21.67 -24.39
CA ASN A 64 25.73 -22.58 -25.29
C ASN A 64 26.52 -23.86 -25.55
N GLU A 65 27.84 -23.73 -25.71
CA GLU A 65 28.73 -24.82 -26.13
C GLU A 65 29.16 -25.69 -24.96
N LEU A 66 29.44 -25.08 -23.81
CA LEU A 66 30.02 -25.76 -22.66
C LEU A 66 28.95 -26.39 -21.76
N SER A 67 29.33 -27.49 -21.11
CA SER A 67 28.42 -28.26 -20.23
C SER A 67 28.39 -27.69 -18.82
N ASP A 68 29.56 -27.55 -18.20
CA ASP A 68 29.76 -26.74 -16.99
C ASP A 68 29.91 -25.27 -17.39
N ILE A 69 29.08 -24.40 -16.78
CA ILE A 69 29.06 -22.95 -17.02
C ILE A 69 29.35 -22.13 -15.75
N SER A 70 29.79 -22.79 -14.67
CA SER A 70 30.02 -22.16 -13.37
C SER A 70 31.12 -21.08 -13.42
N CYS A 71 32.16 -21.28 -14.23
CA CYS A 71 33.23 -20.31 -14.42
C CYS A 71 32.71 -19.01 -15.07
N GLN A 72 31.87 -19.13 -16.09
CA GLN A 72 31.26 -18.01 -16.79
C GLN A 72 30.42 -17.17 -15.82
N PHE A 73 29.57 -17.82 -15.00
CA PHE A 73 28.77 -17.07 -14.02
C PHE A 73 29.62 -16.39 -12.95
N ARG A 74 30.76 -16.95 -12.53
CA ARG A 74 31.70 -16.29 -11.61
C ARG A 74 32.35 -15.06 -12.24
N ILE A 75 32.77 -15.16 -13.50
CA ILE A 75 33.33 -14.02 -14.24
C ILE A 75 32.26 -12.92 -14.41
N LEU A 76 31.06 -13.29 -14.87
CA LEU A 76 29.95 -12.36 -15.06
C LEU A 76 29.54 -11.69 -13.75
N ALA A 77 29.45 -12.43 -12.66
CA ALA A 77 29.18 -11.87 -11.34
C ALA A 77 30.25 -10.84 -10.94
N SER A 78 31.53 -11.10 -11.21
CA SER A 78 32.63 -10.16 -10.96
C SER A 78 32.51 -8.89 -11.80
N ILE A 79 32.12 -9.02 -13.08
CA ILE A 79 31.88 -7.88 -13.98
C ILE A 79 30.74 -7.01 -13.45
N PHE A 80 29.59 -7.60 -13.13
CA PHE A 80 28.39 -6.85 -12.74
C PHE A 80 28.39 -6.37 -11.28
N THR A 81 29.34 -6.81 -10.45
CA THR A 81 29.55 -6.27 -9.10
C THR A 81 30.68 -5.25 -9.02
N SER A 82 31.35 -4.97 -10.14
CA SER A 82 32.42 -3.98 -10.22
C SER A 82 31.91 -2.54 -10.09
N GLU A 83 32.83 -1.59 -9.94
CA GLU A 83 32.53 -0.15 -9.91
C GLU A 83 31.91 0.37 -11.22
N TYR A 84 32.01 -0.40 -12.32
CA TYR A 84 31.49 -0.08 -13.65
C TYR A 84 30.25 -0.90 -14.00
N SER A 85 29.50 -1.36 -13.00
CA SER A 85 28.36 -2.27 -13.17
C SER A 85 27.32 -1.71 -14.13
N ASP A 86 27.01 -0.41 -14.04
CA ASP A 86 25.96 0.21 -14.84
C ASP A 86 26.35 0.28 -16.33
N GLU A 87 27.62 0.55 -16.65
CA GLU A 87 28.13 0.53 -18.02
C GLU A 87 28.07 -0.87 -18.61
N PHE A 88 28.47 -1.89 -17.86
CA PHE A 88 28.41 -3.28 -18.33
C PHE A 88 26.98 -3.79 -18.48
N ILE A 89 26.07 -3.41 -17.57
CA ILE A 89 24.64 -3.70 -17.72
C ILE A 89 24.12 -3.01 -18.98
N ALA A 90 24.46 -1.74 -19.22
CA ALA A 90 24.05 -1.05 -20.44
C ALA A 90 24.59 -1.74 -21.71
N LEU A 91 25.80 -2.30 -21.69
CA LEU A 91 26.34 -3.11 -22.78
C LEU A 91 25.55 -4.41 -22.97
N LEU A 92 25.22 -5.13 -21.89
CA LEU A 92 24.38 -6.32 -21.92
C LEU A 92 23.01 -6.00 -22.55
N LEU A 93 22.37 -4.90 -22.14
CA LEU A 93 21.03 -4.51 -22.61
C LEU A 93 20.98 -4.07 -24.07
N LYS A 94 22.11 -3.69 -24.67
CA LYS A 94 22.17 -3.39 -26.13
C LYS A 94 21.92 -4.62 -26.98
N ASN A 95 22.17 -5.82 -26.46
CA ASN A 95 21.95 -7.06 -27.18
C ASN A 95 21.07 -8.01 -26.34
N GLN A 96 19.76 -7.95 -26.57
CA GLN A 96 18.77 -8.77 -25.87
C GLN A 96 19.04 -10.28 -25.99
N GLU A 97 19.65 -10.73 -27.10
CA GLU A 97 20.03 -12.13 -27.33
C GLU A 97 20.92 -12.68 -26.21
N LEU A 98 21.78 -11.85 -25.63
CA LEU A 98 22.66 -12.27 -24.53
C LEU A 98 21.87 -12.69 -23.28
N ILE A 99 20.79 -11.97 -22.97
CA ILE A 99 19.91 -12.32 -21.83
C ILE A 99 19.15 -13.61 -22.15
N GLU A 100 18.71 -13.77 -23.39
CA GLU A 100 18.02 -14.98 -23.84
C GLU A 100 18.93 -16.21 -23.77
N ILE A 101 20.21 -16.08 -24.12
CA ILE A 101 21.21 -17.14 -23.98
C ILE A 101 21.41 -17.53 -22.52
N LEU A 102 21.58 -16.55 -21.63
CA LEU A 102 21.72 -16.80 -20.20
C LEU A 102 20.47 -17.50 -19.64
N MET A 103 19.29 -17.04 -20.04
CA MET A 103 18.02 -17.67 -19.66
C MET A 103 17.92 -19.10 -20.19
N ASN A 104 18.24 -19.36 -21.45
CA ASN A 104 18.16 -20.70 -22.04
C ASN A 104 19.10 -21.70 -21.34
N ASN A 105 20.27 -21.23 -20.89
CA ASN A 105 21.29 -22.07 -20.22
C ASN A 105 21.20 -22.10 -18.69
N ARG A 106 20.20 -21.43 -18.09
CA ARG A 106 20.00 -21.34 -16.62
C ARG A 106 20.00 -22.67 -15.85
N HIS A 107 19.65 -23.76 -16.53
CA HIS A 107 19.54 -25.08 -15.91
C HIS A 107 20.90 -25.79 -15.76
N LYS A 108 21.93 -25.38 -16.51
CA LYS A 108 23.29 -25.94 -16.44
C LYS A 108 23.97 -25.59 -15.11
N ASP A 109 23.75 -24.39 -14.59
CA ASP A 109 24.09 -24.01 -13.21
C ASP A 109 23.02 -23.07 -12.63
N SER A 110 22.03 -23.68 -11.97
CA SER A 110 20.88 -22.94 -11.42
C SER A 110 21.25 -22.00 -10.27
N THR A 111 22.33 -22.29 -9.53
CA THR A 111 22.75 -21.48 -8.40
C THR A 111 23.57 -20.28 -8.87
N GLY A 112 24.51 -20.49 -9.80
CA GLY A 112 25.25 -19.39 -10.43
C GLY A 112 24.32 -18.42 -11.16
N PHE A 113 23.36 -18.93 -11.93
CA PHE A 113 22.38 -18.08 -12.62
C PHE A 113 21.48 -17.30 -11.65
N PHE A 114 21.03 -17.92 -10.57
CA PHE A 114 20.26 -17.23 -9.53
C PHE A 114 21.05 -16.08 -8.90
N ASN A 115 22.31 -16.32 -8.53
CA ASN A 115 23.19 -15.28 -7.95
C ASN A 115 23.43 -14.13 -8.93
N LEU A 116 23.62 -14.45 -10.21
CA LEU A 116 23.75 -13.45 -11.27
C LEU A 116 22.49 -12.58 -11.39
N LEU A 117 21.29 -13.19 -11.38
CA LEU A 117 20.03 -12.44 -11.40
C LEU A 117 19.84 -11.58 -10.16
N LEU A 118 20.25 -12.02 -8.98
CA LEU A 118 20.21 -11.18 -7.77
C LEU A 118 21.02 -9.90 -7.91
N ILE A 119 22.15 -9.95 -8.62
CA ILE A 119 22.98 -8.77 -8.92
C ILE A 119 22.27 -7.90 -9.97
N LEU A 120 21.91 -8.48 -11.11
CA LEU A 120 21.36 -7.75 -12.25
C LEU A 120 20.02 -7.07 -11.93
N THR A 121 19.17 -7.70 -11.12
CA THR A 121 17.86 -7.13 -10.72
C THR A 121 17.97 -5.94 -9.76
N LEU A 122 19.16 -5.57 -9.30
CA LEU A 122 19.37 -4.28 -8.62
C LEU A 122 19.26 -3.10 -9.60
N ASN A 123 19.49 -3.33 -10.88
CA ASN A 123 19.37 -2.31 -11.91
C ASN A 123 17.95 -2.34 -12.54
N LEU A 124 17.27 -1.19 -12.51
CA LEU A 124 15.89 -1.06 -12.97
C LEU A 124 15.75 -1.26 -14.49
N ASP A 125 16.73 -0.84 -15.28
CA ASP A 125 16.67 -0.98 -16.75
C ASP A 125 16.88 -2.44 -17.17
N PHE A 126 17.68 -3.19 -16.41
CA PHE A 126 17.71 -4.64 -16.54
C PHE A 126 16.35 -5.25 -16.24
N CYS A 127 15.71 -4.87 -15.13
CA CYS A 127 14.39 -5.40 -14.78
C CYS A 127 13.33 -5.14 -15.87
N LYS A 128 13.26 -3.92 -16.41
CA LYS A 128 12.35 -3.55 -17.52
C LYS A 128 12.57 -4.37 -18.79
N THR A 129 13.79 -4.86 -19.01
CA THR A 129 14.13 -5.70 -20.17
C THR A 129 13.84 -7.16 -19.86
N PHE A 130 14.24 -7.64 -18.69
CA PHE A 130 14.09 -9.01 -18.24
C PHE A 130 12.62 -9.47 -18.21
N VAL A 131 11.70 -8.62 -17.73
CA VAL A 131 10.26 -8.95 -17.67
C VAL A 131 9.63 -9.22 -19.04
N LYS A 132 10.30 -8.86 -20.14
CA LYS A 132 9.85 -9.10 -21.52
C LYS A 132 10.47 -10.35 -22.14
N ILE A 133 11.42 -10.98 -21.46
CA ILE A 133 12.09 -12.19 -21.93
C ILE A 133 11.14 -13.38 -21.77
N LYS A 134 11.13 -14.25 -22.78
CA LYS A 134 10.34 -15.47 -22.75
C LYS A 134 10.72 -16.35 -21.54
N ASP A 135 9.71 -16.93 -20.90
CA ASP A 135 9.83 -17.79 -19.70
C ASP A 135 10.37 -17.07 -18.44
N ALA A 136 10.52 -15.74 -18.45
CA ALA A 136 10.97 -14.98 -17.28
C ALA A 136 9.99 -15.10 -16.11
N SER A 137 8.69 -15.00 -16.39
CA SER A 137 7.59 -15.18 -15.43
C SER A 137 7.63 -16.57 -14.80
N HIS A 138 7.59 -17.62 -15.64
CA HIS A 138 7.63 -19.01 -15.18
C HIS A 138 8.90 -19.33 -14.37
N TYR A 139 10.07 -18.86 -14.80
CA TYR A 139 11.30 -19.03 -14.02
C TYR A 139 11.20 -18.33 -12.66
N SER A 140 10.73 -17.09 -12.64
CA SER A 140 10.60 -16.29 -11.42
C SER A 140 9.68 -16.97 -10.40
N VAL A 141 8.53 -17.50 -10.84
CA VAL A 141 7.59 -18.22 -9.96
C VAL A 141 8.18 -19.54 -9.42
N ASN A 142 9.07 -20.19 -10.16
CA ASN A 142 9.77 -21.40 -9.68
C ASN A 142 10.86 -21.11 -8.63
N LEU A 143 11.30 -19.86 -8.49
CA LEU A 143 12.23 -19.48 -7.42
C LEU A 143 11.57 -19.47 -6.03
N ILE A 144 10.23 -19.37 -5.97
CA ILE A 144 9.46 -19.42 -4.72
C ILE A 144 9.65 -20.75 -4.01
N ASP A 145 9.76 -21.85 -4.76
CA ASP A 145 9.98 -23.20 -4.21
C ASP A 145 11.33 -23.30 -3.47
N LYS A 146 12.27 -22.39 -3.77
CA LYS A 146 13.57 -22.25 -3.10
C LYS A 146 13.57 -21.18 -2.00
N ASN A 147 12.40 -20.68 -1.58
CA ASN A 147 12.21 -19.54 -0.66
C ASN A 147 12.84 -18.22 -1.12
N ASN A 148 13.12 -18.07 -2.42
CA ASN A 148 13.76 -16.89 -2.98
C ASN A 148 12.72 -15.95 -3.57
N ILE A 149 12.26 -14.98 -2.77
CA ILE A 149 11.22 -14.01 -3.19
C ILE A 149 11.77 -12.65 -3.61
N ASP A 150 13.02 -12.33 -3.30
CA ASP A 150 13.60 -10.99 -3.52
C ASP A 150 13.63 -10.61 -5.00
N ILE A 151 13.91 -11.57 -5.89
CA ILE A 151 13.88 -11.35 -7.34
C ILE A 151 12.47 -10.95 -7.78
N ILE A 152 11.45 -11.70 -7.38
CA ILE A 152 10.07 -11.39 -7.77
C ILE A 152 9.66 -10.01 -7.27
N LYS A 153 9.98 -9.68 -6.01
CA LYS A 153 9.68 -8.36 -5.45
C LYS A 153 10.25 -7.20 -6.26
N ARG A 154 11.40 -7.40 -6.90
CA ARG A 154 12.04 -6.39 -7.77
C ARG A 154 11.44 -6.34 -9.18
N LEU A 155 10.75 -7.39 -9.62
CA LEU A 155 10.21 -7.51 -10.97
C LEU A 155 8.72 -7.13 -11.08
N ILE A 156 7.97 -7.22 -9.99
CA ILE A 156 6.54 -6.85 -9.96
C ILE A 156 6.34 -5.33 -10.08
N LYS A 157 5.15 -4.91 -10.53
CA LYS A 157 4.79 -3.49 -10.71
C LYS A 157 5.67 -2.72 -11.72
N ILE A 158 6.51 -3.41 -12.49
CA ILE A 158 7.30 -2.84 -13.58
C ILE A 158 6.55 -2.92 -14.91
N ASP A 159 5.94 -4.07 -15.19
CA ASP A 159 5.19 -4.34 -16.41
C ASP A 159 3.89 -5.08 -16.10
N ASN A 160 2.77 -4.52 -16.55
CA ASN A 160 1.45 -5.07 -16.27
C ASN A 160 1.19 -6.43 -16.94
N ASN A 161 1.89 -6.78 -18.02
CA ASN A 161 1.74 -8.10 -18.63
C ASN A 161 2.50 -9.14 -17.82
N PHE A 162 3.72 -8.82 -17.38
CA PHE A 162 4.49 -9.69 -16.50
C PHE A 162 3.73 -10.02 -15.20
N ASP A 163 3.13 -9.01 -14.57
CA ASP A 163 2.30 -9.19 -13.36
C ASP A 163 1.12 -10.16 -13.60
N LYS A 164 0.56 -10.21 -14.81
CA LYS A 164 -0.48 -11.18 -15.18
C LYS A 164 0.09 -12.56 -15.48
N GLU A 165 1.23 -12.63 -16.15
CA GLU A 165 1.90 -13.90 -16.47
C GLU A 165 2.27 -14.67 -15.20
N ILE A 166 2.86 -14.01 -14.19
CA ILE A 166 3.18 -14.69 -12.93
C ILE A 166 1.93 -15.24 -12.21
N VAL A 167 0.78 -14.59 -12.39
CA VAL A 167 -0.52 -15.09 -11.90
C VAL A 167 -0.94 -16.34 -12.68
N PHE A 168 -0.82 -16.33 -14.00
CA PHE A 168 -1.09 -17.53 -14.80
C PHE A 168 -0.12 -18.69 -14.50
N ASP A 169 1.12 -18.37 -14.09
CA ASP A 169 2.10 -19.34 -13.59
C ASP A 169 1.84 -19.79 -12.15
N SER A 170 0.67 -19.47 -11.58
CA SER A 170 0.18 -19.95 -10.28
C SER A 170 1.00 -19.46 -9.07
N ILE A 171 1.47 -18.20 -9.11
CA ILE A 171 2.20 -17.59 -8.01
C ILE A 171 1.41 -17.60 -6.69
N PHE A 172 0.11 -17.33 -6.75
CA PHE A 172 -0.73 -17.25 -5.54
C PHE A 172 -0.89 -18.59 -4.85
N GLU A 173 -1.13 -19.67 -5.61
CA GLU A 173 -1.24 -21.02 -5.09
C GLU A 173 0.05 -21.44 -4.39
N LYS A 174 1.22 -21.14 -4.99
CA LYS A 174 2.51 -21.42 -4.37
C LYS A 174 2.70 -20.64 -3.06
N LEU A 175 2.40 -19.34 -3.07
CA LEU A 175 2.55 -18.50 -1.88
C LEU A 175 1.59 -18.92 -0.77
N ILE A 176 0.31 -19.14 -1.06
CA ILE A 176 -0.70 -19.58 -0.08
C ILE A 176 -0.29 -20.89 0.58
N ASN A 177 0.20 -21.87 -0.19
CA ASN A 177 0.64 -23.15 0.35
C ASN A 177 1.93 -23.05 1.18
N GLY A 178 2.80 -22.07 0.89
CA GLY A 178 4.05 -21.85 1.62
C GLY A 178 3.94 -20.98 2.88
N VAL A 179 2.87 -20.19 3.01
CA VAL A 179 2.62 -19.27 4.14
C VAL A 179 2.77 -19.89 5.53
N PRO A 180 2.34 -21.14 5.80
CA PRO A 180 2.55 -21.76 7.12
C PRO A 180 4.03 -21.86 7.53
N ASN A 181 4.95 -21.89 6.56
CA ASN A 181 6.38 -22.07 6.77
C ASN A 181 7.17 -20.75 6.63
N ASN A 182 6.62 -19.74 5.96
CA ASN A 182 7.33 -18.50 5.67
C ASN A 182 6.40 -17.28 5.64
N SER A 183 6.45 -16.45 6.68
CA SER A 183 5.63 -15.25 6.78
C SER A 183 5.97 -14.18 5.74
N SER A 184 7.16 -14.21 5.13
CA SER A 184 7.55 -13.22 4.12
C SER A 184 6.72 -13.34 2.83
N PHE A 185 6.10 -14.50 2.60
CA PHE A 185 5.19 -14.72 1.46
C PHE A 185 3.93 -13.88 1.56
N VAL A 186 3.47 -13.57 2.78
CA VAL A 186 2.33 -12.67 3.02
C VAL A 186 2.65 -11.30 2.46
N ASN A 187 3.85 -10.77 2.70
CA ASN A 187 4.23 -9.44 2.20
C ASN A 187 4.22 -9.39 0.67
N LEU A 188 4.71 -10.45 0.00
CA LEU A 188 4.65 -10.52 -1.46
C LEU A 188 3.20 -10.60 -1.97
N ILE A 189 2.32 -11.37 -1.30
CA ILE A 189 0.89 -11.39 -1.63
C ILE A 189 0.29 -9.99 -1.52
N LEU A 190 0.56 -9.26 -0.43
CA LEU A 190 0.05 -7.90 -0.25
C LEU A 190 0.52 -6.97 -1.37
N GLU A 191 1.82 -7.02 -1.71
CA GLU A 191 2.41 -6.21 -2.80
C GLU A 191 1.78 -6.54 -4.17
N LEU A 192 1.47 -7.81 -4.44
CA LEU A 192 0.81 -8.24 -5.68
C LEU A 192 -0.66 -7.79 -5.77
N LEU A 193 -1.37 -7.68 -4.65
CA LEU A 193 -2.79 -7.33 -4.60
C LEU A 193 -3.05 -5.82 -4.54
N GLU A 194 -2.10 -5.07 -4.00
CA GLU A 194 -2.22 -3.63 -3.81
C GLU A 194 -2.44 -2.91 -5.14
N ASN A 195 -3.54 -2.15 -5.23
CA ASN A 195 -3.93 -1.38 -6.41
C ASN A 195 -4.03 -2.19 -7.72
N ASN A 196 -4.18 -3.51 -7.65
CA ASN A 196 -4.26 -4.38 -8.82
C ASN A 196 -5.57 -5.19 -8.81
N HIS A 197 -6.60 -4.65 -9.48
CA HIS A 197 -7.93 -5.28 -9.54
C HIS A 197 -7.92 -6.65 -10.24
N PHE A 198 -7.05 -6.86 -11.23
CA PHE A 198 -6.92 -8.16 -11.89
C PHE A 198 -6.43 -9.22 -10.89
N ASN A 199 -5.38 -8.91 -10.14
CA ASN A 199 -4.83 -9.79 -9.12
C ASN A 199 -5.82 -10.04 -7.98
N GLN A 200 -6.53 -9.02 -7.51
CA GLN A 200 -7.59 -9.17 -6.51
C GLN A 200 -8.70 -10.12 -6.99
N ASN A 201 -9.16 -9.95 -8.23
CA ASN A 201 -10.21 -10.79 -8.82
C ASN A 201 -9.76 -12.24 -9.02
N TYR A 202 -8.50 -12.48 -9.38
CA TYR A 202 -7.97 -13.84 -9.46
C TYR A 202 -7.81 -14.45 -8.06
N PHE A 203 -7.19 -13.71 -7.14
CA PHE A 203 -6.86 -14.21 -5.81
C PHE A 203 -8.10 -14.63 -5.02
N VAL A 204 -9.23 -13.95 -5.18
CA VAL A 204 -10.46 -14.31 -4.47
C VAL A 204 -11.03 -15.68 -4.89
N GLU A 205 -10.65 -16.18 -6.07
CA GLU A 205 -11.00 -17.52 -6.57
C GLU A 205 -10.07 -18.63 -6.03
N THR A 206 -8.96 -18.25 -5.40
CA THR A 206 -7.98 -19.20 -4.85
C THR A 206 -8.38 -19.68 -3.45
N ASP A 207 -7.61 -20.61 -2.89
CA ASP A 207 -7.75 -21.10 -1.51
C ASP A 207 -7.23 -20.10 -0.43
N TRP A 208 -7.39 -18.80 -0.65
CA TRP A 208 -6.85 -17.74 0.22
C TRP A 208 -7.33 -17.86 1.68
N TYR A 209 -8.51 -18.42 1.91
CA TYR A 209 -9.08 -18.61 3.25
C TYR A 209 -8.20 -19.48 4.16
N LYS A 210 -7.30 -20.32 3.60
CA LYS A 210 -6.29 -21.06 4.38
C LYS A 210 -5.42 -20.12 5.22
N MET A 211 -5.15 -18.91 4.72
CA MET A 211 -4.33 -17.92 5.41
C MET A 211 -4.98 -17.35 6.67
N LEU A 212 -6.32 -17.38 6.77
CA LEU A 212 -7.04 -16.95 7.97
C LEU A 212 -6.71 -17.84 9.18
N THR A 213 -6.45 -19.14 8.95
CA THR A 213 -6.05 -20.06 10.02
C THR A 213 -4.70 -19.69 10.64
N CYS A 214 -3.87 -18.95 9.90
CA CYS A 214 -2.58 -18.46 10.34
C CYS A 214 -2.64 -17.02 10.91
N GLY A 215 -3.82 -16.39 10.96
CA GLY A 215 -4.01 -15.05 11.53
C GLY A 215 -3.66 -13.87 10.61
N TYR A 216 -3.46 -14.10 9.31
CA TYR A 216 -3.08 -13.05 8.35
C TYR A 216 -4.31 -12.29 7.81
N PHE A 217 -4.91 -11.47 8.68
CA PHE A 217 -6.13 -10.73 8.36
C PHE A 217 -5.92 -9.47 7.51
N ASN A 218 -4.70 -8.96 7.44
CA ASN A 218 -4.33 -7.80 6.62
C ASN A 218 -4.65 -7.98 5.13
N ILE A 219 -4.65 -9.22 4.63
CA ILE A 219 -5.03 -9.53 3.24
C ILE A 219 -6.47 -9.14 2.95
N LEU A 220 -7.38 -9.34 3.90
CA LEU A 220 -8.79 -8.93 3.75
C LEU A 220 -8.91 -7.43 3.49
N ASN A 221 -8.05 -6.65 4.15
CA ASN A 221 -8.07 -5.20 4.04
C ASN A 221 -7.60 -4.69 2.67
N ILE A 222 -6.74 -5.45 1.97
CA ILE A 222 -6.31 -5.14 0.60
C ILE A 222 -7.33 -5.64 -0.43
N LEU A 223 -7.97 -6.80 -0.19
CA LEU A 223 -8.98 -7.32 -1.10
C LEU A 223 -10.25 -6.46 -1.16
N ILE A 224 -10.65 -5.86 -0.04
CA ILE A 224 -11.85 -5.02 0.00
C ILE A 224 -11.51 -3.60 -0.47
N ASP A 225 -11.27 -3.50 -1.78
CA ASP A 225 -11.04 -2.25 -2.49
C ASP A 225 -12.35 -1.81 -3.19
N ASN A 226 -12.97 -0.74 -2.67
CA ASN A 226 -14.23 -0.22 -3.22
C ASN A 226 -14.07 0.45 -4.60
N THR A 227 -12.84 0.59 -5.12
CA THR A 227 -12.59 1.02 -6.50
C THR A 227 -12.65 -0.13 -7.51
N ASN A 228 -12.62 -1.38 -7.04
CA ASN A 228 -12.73 -2.57 -7.89
C ASN A 228 -14.19 -2.80 -8.32
N ASN A 229 -14.43 -2.89 -9.62
CA ASN A 229 -15.77 -3.11 -10.18
C ASN A 229 -16.42 -4.45 -9.73
N ASN A 230 -15.62 -5.43 -9.28
CA ASN A 230 -16.08 -6.73 -8.80
C ASN A 230 -16.20 -6.80 -7.27
N ILE A 231 -16.17 -5.66 -6.57
CA ILE A 231 -16.09 -5.61 -5.11
C ILE A 231 -17.24 -6.33 -4.40
N GLU A 232 -18.48 -6.28 -4.92
CA GLU A 232 -19.60 -6.97 -4.28
C GLU A 232 -19.39 -8.50 -4.26
N TYR A 233 -18.91 -9.06 -5.37
CA TYR A 233 -18.54 -10.48 -5.43
C TYR A 233 -17.39 -10.82 -4.48
N ILE A 234 -16.36 -9.96 -4.40
CA ILE A 234 -15.25 -10.14 -3.47
C ILE A 234 -15.75 -10.15 -2.03
N LYS A 235 -16.60 -9.20 -1.65
CA LYS A 235 -17.21 -9.13 -0.32
C LYS A 235 -18.01 -10.41 -0.01
N ASP A 236 -18.82 -10.90 -0.95
CA ASP A 236 -19.59 -12.14 -0.82
C ASP A 236 -18.69 -13.37 -0.57
N ASN A 237 -17.60 -13.49 -1.34
CA ASN A 237 -16.63 -14.57 -1.16
C ASN A 237 -15.94 -14.48 0.21
N ILE A 238 -15.47 -13.29 0.61
CA ILE A 238 -14.82 -13.09 1.90
C ILE A 238 -15.77 -13.40 3.06
N TYR A 239 -17.00 -12.88 3.01
CA TYR A 239 -17.99 -13.06 4.08
C TYR A 239 -18.35 -14.54 4.29
N ARG A 240 -18.37 -15.34 3.22
CA ARG A 240 -18.59 -16.79 3.29
C ARG A 240 -17.59 -17.50 4.21
N TYR A 241 -16.33 -17.06 4.24
CA TYR A 241 -15.27 -17.68 5.04
C TYR A 241 -15.04 -16.96 6.38
N TYR A 242 -15.23 -15.64 6.41
CA TYR A 242 -14.96 -14.79 7.56
C TYR A 242 -16.16 -13.87 7.87
N SER A 243 -17.10 -14.37 8.66
CA SER A 243 -18.32 -13.63 9.04
C SER A 243 -18.05 -12.52 10.06
N PHE A 244 -19.02 -11.61 10.22
CA PHE A 244 -18.95 -10.56 11.24
C PHE A 244 -18.82 -11.09 12.67
N ASP A 245 -19.46 -12.21 13.01
CA ASP A 245 -19.30 -12.82 14.34
C ASP A 245 -17.85 -13.23 14.63
N LYS A 246 -17.14 -13.76 13.62
CA LYS A 246 -15.71 -14.07 13.74
C LYS A 246 -14.89 -12.79 13.85
N ALA A 247 -15.13 -11.83 12.94
CA ALA A 247 -14.41 -10.56 12.95
C ALA A 247 -14.55 -9.77 14.24
N LEU A 248 -15.73 -9.79 14.88
CA LEU A 248 -15.98 -9.16 16.18
C LEU A 248 -15.21 -9.85 17.32
N LYS A 249 -15.12 -11.19 17.30
CA LYS A 249 -14.31 -11.95 18.27
C LYS A 249 -12.83 -11.64 18.12
N ASP A 250 -12.36 -11.55 16.88
CA ASP A 250 -10.97 -11.27 16.52
C ASP A 250 -10.63 -9.76 16.60
N LYS A 251 -11.62 -8.90 16.90
CA LYS A 251 -11.49 -7.44 16.98
C LYS A 251 -10.99 -6.79 15.68
N ASN A 252 -11.27 -7.39 14.52
CA ASN A 252 -10.88 -6.85 13.22
C ASN A 252 -11.92 -5.85 12.70
N TYR A 253 -11.93 -4.67 13.32
CA TYR A 253 -12.92 -3.61 13.01
C TYR A 253 -12.68 -2.94 11.66
N GLU A 254 -11.44 -2.92 11.17
CA GLU A 254 -11.14 -2.39 9.84
C GLU A 254 -11.87 -3.20 8.76
N TYR A 255 -11.77 -4.52 8.82
CA TYR A 255 -12.50 -5.43 7.92
C TYR A 255 -14.01 -5.17 7.98
N ILE A 256 -14.58 -5.10 9.18
CA ILE A 256 -16.03 -4.89 9.37
C ILE A 256 -16.44 -3.58 8.71
N TYR A 257 -15.69 -2.49 8.95
CA TYR A 257 -15.96 -1.21 8.32
C TYR A 257 -15.89 -1.30 6.79
N LYS A 258 -14.82 -1.88 6.24
CA LYS A 258 -14.64 -2.00 4.78
C LYS A 258 -15.75 -2.81 4.11
N MET A 259 -16.25 -3.87 4.77
CA MET A 259 -17.39 -4.66 4.28
C MET A 259 -18.66 -3.83 4.18
N ILE A 260 -19.02 -3.12 5.25
CA ILE A 260 -20.29 -2.38 5.32
C ILE A 260 -20.26 -1.03 4.58
N TYR A 261 -19.08 -0.45 4.41
CA TYR A 261 -18.91 0.82 3.72
C TYR A 261 -19.47 0.72 2.30
N LYS A 262 -20.37 1.65 1.96
CA LYS A 262 -21.13 1.69 0.70
C LYS A 262 -21.94 0.41 0.37
N SER A 263 -22.11 -0.53 1.31
CA SER A 263 -22.88 -1.76 1.08
C SER A 263 -24.06 -1.93 2.05
N ARG A 264 -25.26 -1.68 1.53
CA ARG A 264 -26.51 -1.75 2.30
C ARG A 264 -26.84 -3.17 2.80
N SER A 265 -26.50 -4.21 2.03
CA SER A 265 -26.73 -5.61 2.41
C SER A 265 -25.95 -5.96 3.67
N TYR A 266 -24.64 -5.69 3.67
CA TYR A 266 -23.77 -5.94 4.81
C TYR A 266 -24.08 -5.07 6.01
N ARG A 267 -24.47 -3.80 5.80
CA ARG A 267 -24.98 -2.95 6.90
C ARG A 267 -26.19 -3.57 7.59
N LYS A 268 -27.14 -4.11 6.82
CA LYS A 268 -28.33 -4.77 7.38
C LYS A 268 -27.97 -6.02 8.18
N ILE A 269 -27.08 -6.86 7.66
CA ILE A 269 -26.62 -8.06 8.38
C ILE A 269 -25.94 -7.68 9.70
N LEU A 270 -25.04 -6.70 9.66
CA LEU A 270 -24.36 -6.22 10.87
C LEU A 270 -25.36 -5.63 11.88
N SER A 271 -26.34 -4.86 11.38
CA SER A 271 -27.43 -4.31 12.18
C SER A 271 -28.22 -5.41 12.91
N GLU A 272 -28.61 -6.48 12.21
CA GLU A 272 -29.35 -7.61 12.79
C GLU A 272 -28.58 -8.31 13.92
N ILE A 273 -27.25 -8.44 13.78
CA ILE A 273 -26.38 -8.97 14.85
C ILE A 273 -26.50 -8.09 16.10
N PHE A 274 -26.51 -6.76 15.95
CA PHE A 274 -26.63 -5.83 17.08
C PHE A 274 -28.07 -5.72 17.64
N TYR A 275 -29.09 -5.84 16.79
CA TYR A 275 -30.52 -5.68 17.14
C TYR A 275 -31.19 -6.94 17.74
N SER A 276 -30.48 -8.05 17.86
CA SER A 276 -31.02 -9.35 18.33
C SER A 276 -31.48 -9.43 19.80
N GLU A 277 -31.40 -8.35 20.60
CA GLU A 277 -32.10 -8.26 21.90
C GLU A 277 -33.18 -7.17 21.80
N THR A 278 -34.36 -7.47 22.36
CA THR A 278 -35.60 -6.72 22.09
C THR A 278 -35.63 -5.34 22.76
N TYR A 279 -36.46 -4.45 22.23
CA TYR A 279 -36.71 -3.11 22.80
C TYR A 279 -37.17 -3.17 24.27
N GLU A 280 -37.81 -4.27 24.68
CA GLU A 280 -38.34 -4.51 26.04
C GLU A 280 -37.24 -4.78 27.08
N ASP A 281 -36.07 -5.28 26.67
CA ASP A 281 -34.92 -5.51 27.55
C ASP A 281 -34.19 -4.20 27.93
N ILE A 282 -34.44 -3.11 27.19
CA ILE A 282 -33.78 -1.81 27.34
C ILE A 282 -34.43 -0.97 28.45
N PHE A 283 -35.76 -1.02 28.55
CA PHE A 283 -36.53 -0.16 29.47
C PHE A 283 -36.61 -0.70 30.89
N THR A 284 -36.30 -1.98 31.11
CA THR A 284 -36.40 -2.61 32.42
C THR A 284 -35.20 -2.33 33.32
N VAL A 285 -34.08 -1.81 32.79
CA VAL A 285 -32.82 -1.81 33.55
C VAL A 285 -32.49 -0.52 34.31
N ASN A 286 -32.97 0.69 33.98
CA ASN A 286 -32.54 1.89 34.75
C ASN A 286 -33.37 3.19 34.57
N PHE A 287 -34.70 3.10 34.43
CA PHE A 287 -35.55 4.30 34.53
C PHE A 287 -36.51 4.19 35.72
N GLU A 288 -35.97 4.09 36.94
CA GLU A 288 -36.77 4.05 38.17
C GLU A 288 -37.33 5.42 38.62
N ASP A 289 -37.16 6.50 37.84
CA ASP A 289 -37.83 7.77 38.15
C ASP A 289 -38.55 8.39 36.94
N ASN A 290 -39.87 8.20 36.94
CA ASN A 290 -40.90 9.08 36.38
C ASN A 290 -40.75 9.50 34.90
N ILE A 291 -40.86 8.53 33.99
CA ILE A 291 -41.36 8.82 32.65
C ILE A 291 -42.86 8.49 32.66
N GLU A 292 -43.72 9.51 32.74
CA GLU A 292 -45.13 9.33 32.39
C GLU A 292 -45.19 8.83 30.94
N HIS A 293 -45.84 7.68 30.75
CA HIS A 293 -45.83 6.84 29.54
C HIS A 293 -46.37 7.46 28.24
N ASN A 294 -46.53 8.77 28.15
CA ASN A 294 -47.15 9.45 27.00
C ASN A 294 -46.28 10.52 26.35
N GLU A 295 -44.99 10.62 26.68
CA GLU A 295 -44.16 11.69 26.13
C GLU A 295 -42.88 11.19 25.47
N GLU A 296 -42.65 11.80 24.34
CA GLU A 296 -41.78 11.41 23.26
C GLU A 296 -40.26 11.58 23.63
N VAL A 297 -39.46 10.49 23.62
CA VAL A 297 -37.96 10.41 23.73
C VAL A 297 -37.07 10.53 22.44
N ASN A 298 -36.30 11.60 22.22
CA ASN A 298 -35.46 11.81 21.01
C ASN A 298 -34.65 10.55 20.58
N GLU A 299 -34.88 10.09 19.34
CA GLU A 299 -34.32 8.88 18.71
C GLU A 299 -32.79 8.78 18.86
N PHE A 300 -32.09 9.91 18.81
CA PHE A 300 -30.64 10.00 18.89
C PHE A 300 -30.09 9.68 20.29
N ILE A 301 -30.82 10.07 21.34
CA ILE A 301 -30.43 9.82 22.74
C ILE A 301 -30.68 8.35 23.08
N LEU A 302 -31.79 7.78 22.60
CA LEU A 302 -32.08 6.35 22.69
C LEU A 302 -31.02 5.50 21.97
N LEU A 303 -30.63 5.89 20.75
CA LEU A 303 -29.57 5.24 19.99
C LEU A 303 -28.21 5.34 20.68
N THR A 304 -27.82 6.54 21.13
CA THR A 304 -26.56 6.75 21.83
C THR A 304 -26.53 5.93 23.12
N TYR A 305 -27.61 5.94 23.91
CA TYR A 305 -27.76 5.11 25.11
C TYR A 305 -27.73 3.60 24.80
N TYR A 306 -28.40 3.17 23.74
CA TYR A 306 -28.39 1.78 23.27
C TYR A 306 -26.99 1.30 22.88
N PHE A 307 -26.28 2.10 22.08
CA PHE A 307 -24.89 1.84 21.70
C PHE A 307 -23.95 1.88 22.91
N MET A 308 -24.24 2.74 23.89
CA MET A 308 -23.44 2.94 25.11
C MET A 308 -23.59 1.83 26.16
N HIS A 309 -24.81 1.36 26.39
CA HIS A 309 -25.13 0.47 27.50
C HIS A 309 -25.18 -1.01 27.11
N LYS A 310 -25.24 -1.34 25.81
CA LYS A 310 -25.05 -2.73 25.38
C LYS A 310 -23.60 -3.19 25.50
N LYS A 311 -23.37 -4.50 25.32
CA LYS A 311 -22.04 -5.09 25.03
C LYS A 311 -21.26 -4.37 23.92
N ILE A 312 -21.89 -3.46 23.18
CA ILE A 312 -21.37 -2.72 22.04
C ILE A 312 -20.24 -1.75 22.42
N LEU A 313 -20.21 -1.13 23.60
CA LEU A 313 -19.04 -0.35 24.08
C LEU A 313 -18.02 -1.16 24.90
N LYS A 314 -18.20 -2.47 25.07
CA LYS A 314 -17.14 -3.32 25.69
C LYS A 314 -15.92 -3.49 24.77
N PHE A 315 -16.03 -3.06 23.52
CA PHE A 315 -14.95 -3.09 22.55
C PHE A 315 -14.01 -1.89 22.77
N GLN A 316 -12.70 -2.13 22.66
CA GLN A 316 -11.73 -1.04 22.79
C GLN A 316 -12.02 0.03 21.73
N PRO A 317 -12.10 1.32 22.11
CA PRO A 317 -12.46 2.39 21.20
C PRO A 317 -11.33 2.67 20.20
N THR A 318 -11.31 1.95 19.08
CA THR A 318 -10.43 2.20 17.93
C THR A 318 -11.14 3.07 16.88
N GLY A 319 -10.39 3.71 15.97
CA GLY A 319 -10.95 4.57 14.92
C GLY A 319 -12.02 3.90 14.05
N PHE A 320 -11.83 2.62 13.72
CA PHE A 320 -12.77 1.86 12.89
C PHE A 320 -14.08 1.51 13.59
N VAL A 321 -14.07 1.30 14.91
CA VAL A 321 -15.31 1.07 15.69
C VAL A 321 -16.26 2.26 15.52
N TYR A 322 -15.71 3.48 15.58
CA TYR A 322 -16.47 4.70 15.38
C TYR A 322 -17.04 4.81 13.96
N LEU A 323 -16.25 4.46 12.94
CA LEU A 323 -16.70 4.42 11.55
C LEU A 323 -17.84 3.43 11.33
N ILE A 324 -17.80 2.26 11.98
CA ILE A 324 -18.88 1.27 11.91
C ILE A 324 -20.18 1.85 12.45
N TYR A 325 -20.13 2.51 13.62
CA TYR A 325 -21.33 3.13 14.18
C TYR A 325 -21.89 4.23 13.28
N SER A 326 -21.02 5.03 12.68
CA SER A 326 -21.43 6.06 11.71
C SER A 326 -22.19 5.48 10.52
N GLU A 327 -21.80 4.30 10.02
CA GLU A 327 -22.52 3.58 8.96
C GLU A 327 -23.87 3.03 9.43
N LEU A 328 -23.93 2.45 10.64
CA LEU A 328 -25.17 1.89 11.20
C LEU A 328 -26.20 2.98 11.51
N LEU A 329 -25.75 4.13 12.01
CA LEU A 329 -26.59 5.29 12.32
C LEU A 329 -27.17 5.96 11.05
N TRP A 330 -26.48 5.87 9.91
CA TRP A 330 -26.92 6.50 8.66
C TRP A 330 -28.21 5.89 8.08
N ASP A 331 -28.40 4.57 8.21
CA ASP A 331 -29.56 3.87 7.64
C ASP A 331 -30.83 3.97 8.54
N LEU A 332 -30.73 4.56 9.74
CA LEU A 332 -31.82 4.66 10.72
C LEU A 332 -32.83 5.78 10.45
N LYS A 333 -33.06 6.19 9.19
CA LYS A 333 -34.07 7.19 8.76
C LYS A 333 -35.54 6.87 9.13
N SER A 334 -35.80 5.85 9.95
CA SER A 334 -37.12 5.25 10.20
C SER A 334 -37.44 4.94 11.66
N ILE A 335 -36.79 5.61 12.63
CA ILE A 335 -37.26 5.57 14.02
C ILE A 335 -38.32 6.68 14.22
N PRO A 336 -39.31 6.56 15.14
CA PRO A 336 -40.40 7.53 15.26
C PRO A 336 -39.95 8.85 15.89
N LYS A 337 -40.26 9.98 15.22
CA LYS A 337 -40.02 11.34 15.69
C LYS A 337 -40.75 11.60 16.98
N ILE A 338 -40.04 12.23 17.90
CA ILE A 338 -40.54 12.28 19.24
C ILE A 338 -39.87 13.50 19.98
N LEU A 339 -40.65 14.42 20.60
CA LEU A 339 -40.25 15.77 21.12
C LEU A 339 -40.01 15.89 22.66
N ILE A 340 -38.87 16.49 23.07
CA ILE A 340 -38.54 16.88 24.48
C ILE A 340 -38.31 18.40 24.60
N SER A 341 -38.65 19.00 25.75
CA SER A 341 -38.40 20.42 26.06
C SER A 341 -36.92 20.79 26.32
N GLN A 342 -36.55 22.02 25.94
CA GLN A 342 -35.17 22.55 25.90
C GLN A 342 -34.40 22.52 27.25
N SER A 343 -35.08 22.51 28.39
CA SER A 343 -34.43 22.57 29.72
C SER A 343 -33.90 21.20 30.19
N LYS A 344 -34.59 20.10 29.85
CA LYS A 344 -34.12 18.73 30.15
C LYS A 344 -33.10 18.23 29.11
N TYR A 345 -33.13 18.76 27.89
CA TYR A 345 -32.09 18.56 26.86
C TYR A 345 -30.70 18.96 27.38
N LYS A 346 -30.60 20.09 28.08
CA LYS A 346 -29.35 20.60 28.65
C LYS A 346 -28.76 19.65 29.70
N CYS A 347 -29.60 19.02 30.52
CA CYS A 347 -29.18 18.11 31.58
C CYS A 347 -28.63 16.78 31.03
N ILE A 348 -29.22 16.25 29.94
CA ILE A 348 -28.75 15.03 29.27
C ILE A 348 -27.46 15.31 28.49
N VAL A 349 -27.37 16.45 27.78
CA VAL A 349 -26.14 16.89 27.13
C VAL A 349 -25.04 17.10 28.17
N GLU A 350 -25.33 17.72 29.31
CA GLU A 350 -24.38 17.86 30.42
C GLU A 350 -23.95 16.48 30.96
N GLN A 351 -24.86 15.55 31.22
CA GLN A 351 -24.50 14.18 31.66
C GLN A 351 -23.66 13.41 30.63
N ILE A 352 -23.94 13.56 29.33
CA ILE A 352 -23.15 12.98 28.23
C ILE A 352 -21.79 13.66 28.10
N TYR A 353 -21.73 14.98 28.26
CA TYR A 353 -20.52 15.80 28.27
C TYR A 353 -19.58 15.41 29.42
N TYR A 354 -20.13 15.00 30.56
CA TYR A 354 -19.38 14.48 31.70
C TYR A 354 -19.04 12.98 31.60
N SER A 355 -19.61 12.24 30.64
CA SER A 355 -19.30 10.81 30.41
C SER A 355 -18.29 10.63 29.27
N SER A 356 -17.09 10.14 29.61
CA SER A 356 -15.97 9.61 28.78
C SER A 356 -15.82 10.01 27.30
N HIS A 357 -14.57 10.26 26.87
CA HIS A 357 -14.16 10.63 25.50
C HIS A 357 -14.74 9.85 24.30
N SER A 358 -15.34 8.67 24.49
CA SER A 358 -15.92 7.85 23.41
C SER A 358 -17.28 8.34 22.91
N VAL A 359 -18.11 8.88 23.79
CA VAL A 359 -19.48 9.32 23.45
C VAL A 359 -19.45 10.58 22.59
N SER A 360 -18.55 11.50 22.96
CA SER A 360 -18.30 12.75 22.24
C SER A 360 -17.79 12.51 20.81
N ARG A 361 -17.03 11.41 20.58
CA ARG A 361 -16.50 11.03 19.25
C ARG A 361 -17.58 10.48 18.31
N LEU A 362 -18.50 9.67 18.84
CA LEU A 362 -19.67 9.15 18.15
C LEU A 362 -20.63 10.26 17.72
N LEU A 363 -20.92 11.18 18.64
CA LEU A 363 -21.72 12.38 18.42
C LEU A 363 -21.17 13.21 17.25
N LEU A 364 -19.86 13.39 17.23
CA LEU A 364 -19.17 14.21 16.25
C LEU A 364 -19.20 13.60 14.84
N LEU A 365 -19.01 12.29 14.73
CA LEU A 365 -19.16 11.54 13.48
C LEU A 365 -20.54 11.67 12.83
N TYR A 366 -21.58 11.59 13.66
CA TYR A 366 -22.96 11.68 13.19
C TYR A 366 -23.31 13.11 12.75
N VAL A 367 -22.85 14.13 13.50
CA VAL A 367 -23.02 15.55 13.17
C VAL A 367 -22.29 15.91 11.88
N PHE A 368 -21.05 15.45 11.69
CA PHE A 368 -20.29 15.73 10.47
C PHE A 368 -20.84 15.01 9.24
N ARG A 369 -21.51 13.86 9.39
CA ARG A 369 -22.22 13.21 8.27
C ARG A 369 -23.56 13.86 7.93
N ASN A 370 -24.27 14.35 8.94
CA ASN A 370 -25.60 14.96 8.81
C ASN A 370 -25.51 16.48 9.00
N ILE A 371 -24.84 17.17 8.07
CA ILE A 371 -24.65 18.64 8.08
C ILE A 371 -25.99 19.41 8.03
N GLU A 372 -27.13 18.74 7.82
CA GLU A 372 -28.47 19.36 7.93
C GLU A 372 -28.90 19.71 9.37
N PHE A 373 -28.18 19.26 10.41
CA PHE A 373 -28.53 19.62 11.78
C PHE A 373 -27.97 20.99 12.18
N ASN A 374 -28.87 21.96 12.39
CA ASN A 374 -28.61 23.22 13.11
C ASN A 374 -28.29 22.94 14.58
N LEU A 375 -27.13 22.35 14.85
CA LEU A 375 -26.56 22.22 16.18
C LEU A 375 -25.59 23.39 16.38
N GLU A 376 -25.98 24.36 17.20
CA GLU A 376 -25.04 25.31 17.80
C GLU A 376 -24.15 24.58 18.80
N LEU A 377 -23.24 23.75 18.30
CA LEU A 377 -22.21 23.08 19.10
C LEU A 377 -20.88 23.83 18.93
N SER A 378 -20.37 24.33 20.04
CA SER A 378 -19.03 24.86 20.15
C SER A 378 -18.01 23.76 19.84
N LEU A 379 -17.36 23.83 18.68
CA LEU A 379 -16.28 22.90 18.27
C LEU A 379 -15.05 22.92 19.18
N ILE A 380 -14.92 23.95 20.03
CA ILE A 380 -13.85 24.08 21.03
C ILE A 380 -13.98 22.98 22.10
N ASP A 381 -15.19 22.47 22.32
CA ASP A 381 -15.49 21.52 23.41
C ASP A 381 -15.38 20.04 22.99
N PHE A 382 -15.04 19.74 21.74
CA PHE A 382 -14.95 18.38 21.22
C PHE A 382 -13.52 17.95 20.88
N ASN A 383 -13.26 16.63 20.91
CA ASN A 383 -11.95 16.06 20.56
C ASN A 383 -11.64 16.23 19.06
N LEU A 384 -11.05 17.39 18.78
CA LEU A 384 -10.54 17.91 17.53
C LEU A 384 -9.74 16.91 16.67
N GLN A 385 -9.04 15.97 17.31
CA GLN A 385 -8.25 14.92 16.63
C GLN A 385 -9.14 13.99 15.79
N THR A 386 -10.28 13.59 16.35
CA THR A 386 -11.19 12.63 15.72
C THR A 386 -11.99 13.27 14.59
N SER A 387 -12.36 14.55 14.76
CA SER A 387 -12.96 15.36 13.70
C SER A 387 -12.06 15.42 12.47
N ILE A 388 -10.78 15.70 12.69
CA ILE A 388 -9.81 15.87 11.60
C ILE A 388 -9.51 14.53 10.92
N TYR A 389 -9.41 13.43 11.68
CA TYR A 389 -9.25 12.08 11.12
C TYR A 389 -10.40 11.69 10.16
N HIS A 390 -11.65 11.98 10.52
CA HIS A 390 -12.81 11.67 9.66
C HIS A 390 -12.95 12.57 8.45
N LEU A 391 -12.54 13.82 8.58
CA LEU A 391 -12.55 14.79 7.50
C LEU A 391 -11.48 14.47 6.44
N ILE A 392 -10.30 13.97 6.86
CA ILE A 392 -9.27 13.45 5.95
C ILE A 392 -9.76 12.20 5.20
N MET A 393 -10.60 11.37 5.83
CA MET A 393 -11.12 10.12 5.27
C MET A 393 -12.44 10.28 4.49
N ALA A 394 -12.96 11.50 4.37
CA ALA A 394 -14.18 11.76 3.61
C ALA A 394 -13.93 11.54 2.10
N ASP A 395 -14.93 11.08 1.35
CA ASP A 395 -14.82 10.96 -0.11
C ASP A 395 -14.87 12.37 -0.74
N THR A 396 -14.02 12.65 -1.73
CA THR A 396 -14.00 13.92 -2.47
C THR A 396 -15.39 14.33 -2.97
N ASN A 397 -16.24 13.36 -3.37
CA ASN A 397 -17.60 13.63 -3.82
C ASN A 397 -18.49 14.20 -2.70
N TYR A 398 -18.35 13.68 -1.48
CA TYR A 398 -19.09 14.17 -0.32
C TYR A 398 -18.73 15.63 0.00
N VAL A 399 -17.43 15.95 -0.08
CA VAL A 399 -16.92 17.30 0.18
C VAL A 399 -17.38 18.29 -0.91
N LEU A 400 -17.43 17.85 -2.17
CA LEU A 400 -17.97 18.65 -3.28
C LEU A 400 -19.47 18.95 -3.14
N GLU A 401 -20.27 17.98 -2.70
CA GLU A 401 -21.71 18.15 -2.46
C GLU A 401 -22.01 19.20 -1.37
N HIS A 402 -21.13 19.33 -0.37
CA HIS A 402 -21.31 20.23 0.76
C HIS A 402 -20.42 21.49 0.69
N LEU A 403 -19.87 21.78 -0.50
CA LEU A 403 -18.91 22.86 -0.71
C LEU A 403 -19.44 24.25 -0.36
N SER A 404 -20.74 24.49 -0.53
CA SER A 404 -21.40 25.76 -0.18
C SER A 404 -21.29 26.05 1.32
N PHE A 405 -21.54 25.05 2.17
CA PHE A 405 -21.42 25.13 3.62
C PHE A 405 -19.97 25.41 4.03
N PHE A 406 -19.00 24.68 3.47
CA PHE A 406 -17.60 24.91 3.79
C PHE A 406 -17.13 26.32 3.39
N LYS A 407 -17.54 26.80 2.21
CA LYS A 407 -17.24 28.17 1.77
C LYS A 407 -17.85 29.21 2.71
N GLU A 408 -19.11 29.05 3.09
CA GLU A 408 -19.78 29.94 4.04
C GLU A 408 -19.01 30.06 5.36
N LYS A 409 -18.61 28.92 5.94
CA LYS A 409 -17.85 28.87 7.19
C LYS A 409 -16.43 29.41 7.09
N ILE A 410 -15.79 29.27 5.93
CA ILE A 410 -14.46 29.82 5.65
C ILE A 410 -14.51 31.36 5.60
N TYR A 411 -15.54 31.93 4.94
CA TYR A 411 -15.63 33.36 4.69
C TYR A 411 -16.38 34.16 5.77
N ASP A 412 -17.10 33.50 6.67
CA ASP A 412 -17.75 34.16 7.80
C ASP A 412 -16.71 34.75 8.77
N GLN A 413 -16.68 36.07 8.95
CA GLN A 413 -15.70 36.73 9.81
C GLN A 413 -15.87 36.40 11.30
N ASN A 414 -17.08 36.06 11.73
CA ASN A 414 -17.40 35.77 13.14
C ASN A 414 -17.18 34.30 13.52
N GLU A 415 -16.95 33.45 12.53
CA GLU A 415 -16.82 32.01 12.72
C GLU A 415 -15.48 31.62 13.40
N ASN A 416 -15.53 30.50 14.11
CA ASN A 416 -14.42 29.99 14.91
C ASN A 416 -13.13 29.79 14.08
N VAL A 417 -12.01 30.33 14.56
CA VAL A 417 -10.70 30.29 13.88
C VAL A 417 -10.26 28.85 13.58
N LEU A 418 -10.57 27.91 14.47
CA LEU A 418 -10.23 26.50 14.32
C LEU A 418 -11.11 25.80 13.29
N LEU A 419 -12.41 26.09 13.27
CA LEU A 419 -13.33 25.56 12.27
C LEU A 419 -12.96 26.02 10.86
N LYS A 420 -12.63 27.31 10.70
CA LYS A 420 -12.11 27.86 9.43
C LYS A 420 -10.90 27.08 8.93
N LYS A 421 -9.96 26.80 9.82
CA LYS A 421 -8.71 26.08 9.52
C LYS A 421 -8.97 24.64 9.07
N ILE A 422 -9.95 23.96 9.69
CA ILE A 422 -10.37 22.62 9.31
C ILE A 422 -11.06 22.60 7.95
N CYS A 423 -11.97 23.54 7.68
CA CYS A 423 -12.61 23.66 6.37
C CYS A 423 -11.60 23.95 5.25
N ILE A 424 -10.57 24.76 5.54
CA ILE A 424 -9.48 25.02 4.59
C ILE A 424 -8.68 23.74 4.32
N LEU A 425 -8.31 22.98 5.36
CA LEU A 425 -7.61 21.70 5.22
C LEU A 425 -8.38 20.71 4.34
N LEU A 426 -9.68 20.57 4.57
CA LEU A 426 -10.58 19.75 3.75
C LEU A 426 -10.54 20.12 2.27
N CYS A 427 -10.71 21.40 1.97
CA CYS A 427 -10.70 21.85 0.57
C CYS A 427 -9.33 21.66 -0.09
N CYS A 428 -8.23 21.73 0.68
CA CYS A 428 -6.89 21.42 0.18
C CYS A 428 -6.67 19.92 -0.08
N ILE A 429 -7.06 19.04 0.83
CA ILE A 429 -6.93 17.57 0.68
C ILE A 429 -7.70 17.06 -0.53
N HIS A 430 -8.89 17.62 -0.77
CA HIS A 430 -9.78 17.21 -1.86
C HIS A 430 -9.60 18.01 -3.16
N GLU A 431 -8.49 18.77 -3.30
CA GLU A 431 -8.16 19.58 -4.49
C GLU A 431 -9.24 20.57 -4.95
N ILE A 432 -10.06 21.07 -4.02
CA ILE A 432 -11.19 21.94 -4.35
C ILE A 432 -10.69 23.39 -4.53
N LYS A 433 -10.90 23.94 -5.75
CA LYS A 433 -10.54 25.32 -6.07
C LYS A 433 -11.38 26.33 -5.27
N ILE A 434 -10.73 27.05 -4.36
CA ILE A 434 -11.30 28.17 -3.60
C ILE A 434 -10.39 29.39 -3.74
N ASN A 435 -10.98 30.57 -3.91
CA ASN A 435 -10.23 31.83 -4.04
C ASN A 435 -9.73 32.29 -2.66
N PHE A 436 -8.44 32.10 -2.39
CA PHE A 436 -7.79 32.54 -1.17
C PHE A 436 -6.73 33.63 -1.43
N ASN A 437 -6.46 34.44 -0.40
CA ASN A 437 -5.27 35.30 -0.37
C ASN A 437 -4.02 34.44 -0.04
N LYS A 438 -2.93 34.61 -0.80
CA LYS A 438 -1.67 33.83 -0.67
C LYS A 438 -1.09 33.84 0.74
N ALA A 439 -1.16 34.96 1.46
CA ALA A 439 -0.67 35.06 2.84
C ALA A 439 -1.49 34.21 3.82
N TYR A 440 -2.80 34.15 3.59
CA TYR A 440 -3.75 33.41 4.41
C TYR A 440 -3.58 31.89 4.25
N ILE A 441 -3.26 31.40 3.06
CA ILE A 441 -3.00 29.97 2.81
C ILE A 441 -1.74 29.51 3.57
N ILE A 442 -0.64 30.27 3.48
CA ILE A 442 0.64 29.92 4.08
C ILE A 442 0.55 29.90 5.62
N GLU A 443 -0.18 30.83 6.21
CA GLU A 443 -0.41 30.89 7.65
C GLU A 443 -1.20 29.66 8.15
N ASN A 444 -2.27 29.29 7.43
CA ASN A 444 -3.09 28.14 7.78
C ASN A 444 -2.33 26.81 7.56
N ALA A 445 -1.54 26.67 6.49
CA ALA A 445 -0.71 25.49 6.24
C ALA A 445 0.35 25.26 7.34
N LYS A 446 1.03 26.32 7.81
CA LYS A 446 1.98 26.23 8.94
C LYS A 446 1.30 25.82 10.23
N TYR A 447 0.10 26.36 10.48
CA TYR A 447 -0.70 25.98 11.65
C TYR A 447 -1.13 24.51 11.58
N ILE A 448 -1.63 24.05 10.43
CA ILE A 448 -2.04 22.66 10.19
C ILE A 448 -0.88 21.68 10.43
N ARG A 449 0.32 21.97 9.90
CA ARG A 449 1.51 21.13 10.13
C ARG A 449 1.87 21.03 11.62
N LYS A 450 1.95 22.17 12.31
CA LYS A 450 2.25 22.21 13.75
C LYS A 450 1.17 21.49 14.56
N PHE A 451 -0.07 21.61 14.11
CA PHE A 451 -1.23 20.99 14.72
C PHE A 451 -1.18 19.46 14.57
N LEU A 452 -0.95 18.91 13.37
CA LEU A 452 -0.86 17.46 13.12
C LEU A 452 0.30 16.78 13.87
N ILE A 453 1.48 17.42 13.91
CA ILE A 453 2.64 16.97 14.70
C ILE A 453 2.27 16.83 16.18
N ASN A 454 1.53 17.79 16.74
CA ASN A 454 1.12 17.76 18.14
C ASN A 454 0.12 16.64 18.48
N LEU A 455 -0.55 16.04 17.48
CA LEU A 455 -1.51 14.96 17.69
C LEU A 455 -0.92 13.56 17.52
N SER A 456 0.38 13.43 17.23
CA SER A 456 1.03 12.15 16.94
C SER A 456 0.42 11.38 15.75
N LEU A 457 -0.30 12.07 14.87
CA LEU A 457 -0.93 11.49 13.66
C LEU A 457 0.00 11.58 12.43
N ASP A 458 1.20 12.11 12.59
CA ASP A 458 2.19 12.30 11.51
C ASP A 458 2.70 10.97 10.95
N SER A 459 2.79 9.94 11.79
CA SER A 459 3.29 8.60 11.42
C SER A 459 2.24 7.70 10.75
N ASP A 460 0.95 7.95 10.98
CA ASP A 460 -0.15 7.12 10.47
C ASP A 460 -0.61 7.55 9.06
N PHE A 461 -0.08 8.67 8.57
CA PHE A 461 -0.46 9.29 7.31
C PHE A 461 0.78 9.69 6.49
N TYR A 462 1.33 8.75 5.72
CA TYR A 462 2.24 9.05 4.59
C TYR A 462 1.61 9.98 3.53
N LEU A 463 0.30 10.24 3.62
CA LEU A 463 -0.48 11.17 2.81
C LEU A 463 -0.05 12.64 2.91
N ILE A 464 0.65 13.04 3.97
CA ILE A 464 0.89 14.46 4.25
C ILE A 464 2.08 15.01 3.47
N ASP A 465 3.11 14.22 3.16
CA ASP A 465 4.22 14.69 2.33
C ASP A 465 3.78 14.87 0.87
N GLU A 466 3.01 13.95 0.29
CA GLU A 466 2.45 14.12 -1.06
C GLU A 466 1.41 15.23 -1.13
N ALA A 467 0.53 15.38 -0.13
CA ALA A 467 -0.43 16.48 -0.08
C ALA A 467 0.24 17.84 0.17
N LEU A 468 1.30 17.90 1.00
CA LEU A 468 2.10 19.12 1.18
C LEU A 468 2.92 19.45 -0.05
N ILE A 469 3.51 18.44 -0.72
CA ILE A 469 4.22 18.61 -2.00
C ILE A 469 3.24 19.10 -3.06
N LEU A 470 2.04 18.51 -3.18
CA LEU A 470 0.97 18.98 -4.07
C LEU A 470 0.54 20.41 -3.75
N ILE A 471 0.36 20.76 -2.47
CA ILE A 471 0.01 22.12 -2.04
C ILE A 471 1.15 23.11 -2.34
N ILE A 472 2.41 22.73 -2.07
CA ILE A 472 3.60 23.54 -2.34
C ILE A 472 3.80 23.70 -3.86
N ASP A 473 3.64 22.64 -4.63
CA ASP A 473 3.77 22.63 -6.09
C ASP A 473 2.65 23.44 -6.75
N LYS A 474 1.41 23.35 -6.27
CA LYS A 474 0.31 24.24 -6.74
C LYS A 474 0.54 25.69 -6.37
N ILE A 475 1.09 25.97 -5.18
CA ILE A 475 1.47 27.33 -4.80
C ILE A 475 2.57 27.86 -5.72
N ASN A 476 3.57 27.04 -6.04
CA ASN A 476 4.66 27.40 -6.95
C ASN A 476 4.17 27.59 -8.41
N GLU A 477 3.29 26.71 -8.90
CA GLU A 477 2.64 26.79 -10.22
C GLU A 477 1.81 28.09 -10.35
N LEU A 478 1.06 28.45 -9.30
CA LEU A 478 0.26 29.68 -9.23
C LEU A 478 1.11 30.95 -9.03
N ILE A 479 2.30 30.85 -8.43
CA ILE A 479 3.28 31.95 -8.37
C ILE A 479 3.87 32.19 -9.76
N ASN A 480 4.23 31.13 -10.49
CA ASN A 480 4.76 31.22 -11.85
C ASN A 480 3.74 31.77 -12.84
N LEU A 481 2.47 31.34 -12.76
CA LEU A 481 1.37 31.90 -13.56
C LEU A 481 1.11 33.39 -13.26
N TYR A 482 1.31 33.83 -12.02
CA TYR A 482 1.15 35.24 -11.65
C TYR A 482 2.32 36.11 -12.15
N ASN A 483 3.54 35.59 -12.11
CA ASN A 483 4.72 36.29 -12.63
C ASN A 483 4.73 36.35 -14.17
N ASN A 484 4.16 35.35 -14.85
CA ASN A 484 4.03 35.33 -16.31
C ASN A 484 2.86 36.18 -16.85
N ASN A 485 1.91 36.59 -16.01
CA ASN A 485 0.81 37.50 -16.35
C ASN A 485 1.12 38.97 -16.03
N LEU A 486 2.36 39.28 -15.67
CA LEU A 486 2.88 40.64 -15.41
C LEU A 486 3.94 41.08 -16.44
N ILE A 487 3.97 40.46 -17.63
CA ILE A 487 4.69 40.94 -18.82
C ILE A 487 3.68 41.51 -19.82
#